data_AF-A0A8H3H8J4-F1
#
_entry.id   AF-A0A8H3H8J4-F1
#
_cell.length_a   1.000
_cell.length_b   1.000
_cell.length_c   1.000
_cell.angle_alpha   90.00
_cell.angle_beta   90.00
_cell.angle_gamma   90.00
#
_symmetry.space_group_name_H-M   'P 1'
#
loop_
_entity.id
_entity.type
_entity.pdbx_description
1 polymer ?
#
loop_
_entity_poly.entity_id
_entity_poly.type
_entity_poly.pdbx_seq_one_letter_code
_entity_poly.pdbx_strand_id
1 'polypeptide(L)'
;MTNTASSHPKNHTVTESAFDYPCKAIDGGFRTGFIPVSEDQKWDLPTRKFKVTDEKPHWFYCGQVGHCPAGMVFAVNPPKKGNTFDKFQEMAKESDEHTKW
;
A
#
# COMPACT_ATOMS: atom_id res chain seq x y z
N MET A 1 1.77 -11.60 14.50
CA MET A 1 2.91 -10.66 14.40
C MET A 1 2.34 -9.31 13.99
N THR A 2 2.82 -8.20 14.57
CA THR A 2 2.35 -6.84 14.23
C THR A 2 3.36 -6.22 13.28
N ASN A 3 2.92 -5.85 12.07
CA ASN A 3 3.75 -5.08 11.15
C ASN A 3 3.45 -3.59 11.34
N THR A 4 4.49 -2.80 11.56
CA THR A 4 4.42 -1.34 11.73
C THR A 4 4.81 -0.67 10.41
N ALA A 5 3.93 0.16 9.86
CA ALA A 5 4.27 1.06 8.75
C ALA A 5 4.73 2.43 9.30
N SER A 6 5.84 2.97 8.77
CA SER A 6 6.39 4.29 9.09
C SER A 6 6.36 5.19 7.84
N SER A 7 5.93 6.45 7.99
CA SER A 7 5.73 7.41 6.90
C SER A 7 6.91 8.37 6.74
N HIS A 8 7.51 8.46 5.54
CA HIS A 8 8.51 9.50 5.21
C HIS A 8 7.84 10.89 5.01
N PRO A 9 8.59 12.02 4.98
CA PRO A 9 8.04 13.40 4.95
C PRO A 9 7.30 13.82 3.66
N LYS A 10 6.71 12.87 2.92
CA LYS A 10 5.76 13.09 1.82
C LYS A 10 4.47 12.35 2.14
N ASN A 11 3.32 12.88 1.70
CA ASN A 11 2.01 12.33 2.05
C ASN A 11 1.85 10.89 1.51
N HIS A 12 1.85 9.90 2.41
CA HIS A 12 1.74 8.47 2.08
C HIS A 12 0.54 7.86 2.78
N THR A 13 -0.10 6.89 2.13
CA THR A 13 -1.12 6.04 2.76
C THR A 13 -0.71 4.59 2.69
N VAL A 14 -1.33 3.77 3.53
CA VAL A 14 -1.39 2.33 3.35
C VAL A 14 -2.86 1.98 3.20
N THR A 15 -3.25 1.60 1.99
CA THR A 15 -4.63 1.25 1.64
C THR A 15 -4.65 -0.16 1.10
N GLU A 16 -5.48 -1.02 1.68
CA GLU A 16 -5.64 -2.40 1.25
C GLU A 16 -6.33 -2.47 -0.12
N SER A 17 -5.79 -3.30 -0.99
CA SER A 17 -6.25 -3.55 -2.35
C SER A 17 -6.38 -5.05 -2.62
N ALA A 18 -6.94 -5.38 -3.78
CA ALA A 18 -6.91 -6.73 -4.31
C ALA A 18 -5.63 -6.92 -5.13
N PHE A 19 -5.16 -8.17 -5.25
CA PHE A 19 -4.02 -8.47 -6.11
C PHE A 19 -4.24 -7.93 -7.53
N ASP A 20 -5.37 -8.28 -8.15
CA ASP A 20 -5.70 -7.93 -9.55
C ASP A 20 -5.97 -6.44 -9.79
N TYR A 21 -6.20 -5.67 -8.72
CA TYR A 21 -6.47 -4.23 -8.81
C TYR A 21 -5.57 -3.48 -7.82
N PRO A 22 -4.24 -3.47 -8.05
CA PRO A 22 -3.24 -3.05 -7.06
C PRO A 22 -3.42 -1.60 -6.59
N CYS A 23 -3.86 -0.71 -7.49
CA CYS A 23 -4.06 0.72 -7.21
C CYS A 23 -5.51 1.10 -6.88
N LYS A 24 -6.36 0.13 -6.52
CA LYS A 24 -7.76 0.35 -6.14
C LYS A 24 -8.05 -0.23 -4.76
N ALA A 25 -8.65 0.60 -3.90
CA ALA A 25 -9.03 0.17 -2.58
C ALA A 25 -10.16 -0.87 -2.61
N ILE A 26 -10.07 -1.90 -1.77
CA ILE A 26 -11.19 -2.84 -1.54
C ILE A 26 -12.19 -2.27 -0.54
N ASP A 27 -13.46 -2.64 -0.66
CA ASP A 27 -14.50 -2.25 0.28
C ASP A 27 -14.29 -2.91 1.64
N GLY A 28 -14.39 -2.12 2.71
CA GLY A 28 -14.16 -2.59 4.09
C GLY A 28 -12.69 -2.92 4.44
N GLY A 29 -11.75 -2.74 3.51
CA GLY A 29 -10.33 -3.00 3.74
C GLY A 29 -9.65 -1.96 4.65
N PHE A 30 -8.46 -2.30 5.13
CA PHE A 30 -7.66 -1.42 5.97
C PHE A 30 -7.20 -0.17 5.22
N ARG A 31 -7.35 1.00 5.83
CA ARG A 31 -6.90 2.28 5.28
C ARG A 31 -6.35 3.15 6.39
N THR A 32 -5.14 3.67 6.22
CA THR A 32 -4.59 4.67 7.15
C THR A 32 -5.22 6.04 6.96
N GLY A 33 -5.76 6.30 5.76
CA GLY A 33 -6.03 7.65 5.28
C GLY A 33 -4.75 8.42 4.99
N PHE A 34 -4.91 9.64 4.50
CA PHE A 34 -3.82 10.60 4.38
C PHE A 34 -3.62 11.30 5.72
N ILE A 35 -2.42 11.18 6.27
CA ILE A 35 -2.02 11.91 7.47
C ILE A 35 -0.90 12.84 7.03
N PRO A 36 -1.15 14.16 6.93
CA PRO A 36 -0.12 15.10 6.53
C PRO A 36 1.00 15.09 7.57
N VAL A 37 2.23 14.96 7.10
CA VAL A 37 3.46 15.09 7.88
C VAL A 37 4.20 16.28 7.30
N SER A 38 4.62 17.22 8.15
CA SER A 38 5.39 18.37 7.68
C SER A 38 6.81 17.95 7.27
N GLU A 39 7.41 18.66 6.32
CA GLU A 39 8.75 18.30 5.80
C GLU A 39 9.85 18.37 6.87
N ASP A 40 9.65 19.20 7.90
CA ASP A 40 10.54 19.37 9.05
C ASP A 40 10.31 18.33 10.15
N GLN A 41 9.20 17.58 10.12
CA GLN A 41 8.89 16.54 11.10
C GLN A 41 9.72 15.28 10.82
N LYS A 42 10.86 15.18 11.53
CA LYS A 42 11.80 14.04 11.45
C LYS A 42 11.59 12.98 12.54
N TRP A 43 10.79 13.29 13.55
CA TRP A 43 10.53 12.44 14.72
C TRP A 43 9.02 12.34 14.97
N ASP A 44 8.59 11.32 15.70
CA ASP A 44 7.17 11.06 16.02
C ASP A 44 6.25 11.00 14.80
N LEU A 45 6.72 10.33 13.75
CA LEU A 45 5.95 10.09 12.54
C LEU A 45 4.68 9.28 12.83
N PRO A 46 3.55 9.57 12.15
CA PRO A 46 2.32 8.82 12.31
C PRO A 46 2.53 7.33 12.05
N THR A 47 2.17 6.50 13.04
CA THR A 47 2.15 5.05 12.90
C THR A 47 0.71 4.54 12.94
N ARG A 48 0.47 3.46 12.19
CA ARG A 48 -0.78 2.69 12.23
C ARG A 48 -0.43 1.22 12.32
N LYS A 49 -1.16 0.49 13.17
CA LYS A 49 -0.94 -0.95 13.38
C LYS A 49 -1.94 -1.72 12.54
N PHE A 50 -1.44 -2.60 11.69
CA PHE A 50 -2.24 -3.61 11.01
C PHE A 50 -2.10 -4.94 11.77
N LYS A 51 -3.24 -5.51 12.20
CA LYS A 51 -3.26 -6.80 12.89
C LYS A 51 -3.40 -7.91 11.84
N VAL A 52 -2.34 -8.68 11.66
CA VAL A 52 -2.35 -9.89 10.83
C VAL A 52 -3.08 -10.99 11.61
N THR A 53 -4.22 -11.44 11.09
CA THR A 53 -5.09 -12.44 11.76
C THR A 53 -5.08 -13.81 11.10
N ASP A 54 -4.57 -13.92 9.88
CA ASP A 54 -4.40 -15.17 9.16
C ASP A 54 -3.10 -15.18 8.34
N GLU A 55 -2.81 -16.29 7.66
CA GLU A 55 -1.63 -16.47 6.81
C GLU A 55 -1.89 -16.05 5.35
N LYS A 56 -3.05 -15.47 5.04
CA LYS A 56 -3.40 -15.12 3.65
C LYS A 56 -2.59 -13.91 3.20
N PRO A 57 -2.35 -13.78 1.89
CA PRO A 57 -1.72 -12.59 1.35
C PRO A 57 -2.63 -11.37 1.52
N HIS A 58 -2.09 -10.28 2.05
CA HIS A 58 -2.72 -8.97 2.04
C HIS A 58 -1.91 -8.01 1.19
N TRP A 59 -2.60 -7.21 0.38
CA TRP A 59 -2.01 -6.37 -0.64
C TRP A 59 -2.35 -4.91 -0.35
N PHE A 60 -1.37 -4.03 -0.45
CA PHE A 60 -1.53 -2.64 -0.10
C PHE A 60 -0.84 -1.73 -1.11
N TYR A 61 -1.37 -0.52 -1.25
CA TYR A 61 -0.77 0.54 -2.06
C TYR A 61 -0.77 1.89 -1.35
N CYS A 62 0.06 2.79 -1.84
CA CYS A 62 -0.02 4.20 -1.51
C CYS A 62 -1.02 4.91 -2.42
N GLY A 63 -2.07 5.48 -1.84
CA GLY A 63 -3.15 6.17 -2.54
C GLY A 63 -2.82 7.57 -3.06
N GLN A 64 -1.61 8.06 -2.79
CA GLN A 64 -1.14 9.32 -3.37
C GLN A 64 -1.02 9.21 -4.89
N VAL A 65 -1.44 10.26 -5.59
CA VAL A 65 -1.42 10.32 -7.06
C VAL A 65 -0.01 10.02 -7.58
N GLY A 66 0.08 9.11 -8.55
CA GLY A 66 1.35 8.68 -9.17
C GLY A 66 2.20 7.71 -8.35
N HIS A 67 1.93 7.49 -7.06
CA HIS A 67 2.77 6.62 -6.22
C HIS A 67 2.58 5.14 -6.52
N CYS A 68 1.32 4.68 -6.60
CA CYS A 68 1.06 3.27 -6.91
C CYS A 68 1.52 2.88 -8.33
N PRO A 69 1.26 3.68 -9.38
CA PRO A 69 1.87 3.47 -10.70
C PRO A 69 3.40 3.58 -10.73
N ALA A 70 4.02 4.29 -9.78
CA ALA A 70 5.48 4.24 -9.60
C ALA A 70 5.97 2.94 -8.90
N GLY A 71 5.07 2.01 -8.58
CA GLY A 71 5.38 0.75 -7.90
C GLY A 71 5.39 0.83 -6.37
N MET A 72 4.81 1.88 -5.77
CA MET A 72 4.72 2.04 -4.32
C MET A 72 3.60 1.16 -3.74
N VAL A 73 3.92 -0.12 -3.62
CA VAL A 73 3.06 -1.16 -3.07
C VAL A 73 3.75 -1.94 -1.95
N PHE A 74 2.96 -2.61 -1.14
CA PHE A 74 3.40 -3.42 0.00
C PHE A 74 2.54 -4.69 0.10
N ALA A 75 3.11 -5.77 0.62
CA ALA A 75 2.39 -7.02 0.85
C ALA A 75 2.73 -7.65 2.20
N VAL A 76 1.74 -8.28 2.81
CA VAL A 76 1.91 -9.16 3.98
C VAL A 76 1.64 -10.58 3.53
N ASN A 77 2.50 -11.52 3.92
CA ASN A 77 2.42 -12.95 3.56
C ASN A 77 2.25 -13.24 2.04
N PRO A 78 2.99 -12.58 1.13
CA PRO A 78 2.90 -12.92 -0.28
C PRO A 78 3.43 -14.35 -0.53
N PRO A 79 2.79 -15.13 -1.43
CA PRO A 79 3.27 -16.46 -1.77
C PRO A 79 4.56 -16.37 -2.62
N LYS A 80 5.37 -17.44 -2.59
CA LYS A 80 6.60 -17.53 -3.40
C LYS A 80 6.36 -17.89 -4.87
N LYS A 81 5.15 -18.32 -5.22
CA LYS A 81 4.72 -18.73 -6.56
C LYS A 81 3.29 -18.29 -6.80
N GLY A 82 2.87 -18.19 -8.06
CA GLY A 82 1.54 -17.70 -8.41
C GLY A 82 1.48 -16.17 -8.30
N ASN A 83 0.68 -15.66 -7.38
CA ASN A 83 0.46 -14.22 -7.14
C ASN A 83 1.56 -13.66 -6.22
N THR A 84 2.79 -13.57 -6.74
CA THR A 84 3.96 -13.11 -5.97
C THR A 84 3.96 -11.58 -5.78
N PHE A 85 4.77 -11.08 -4.83
CA PHE A 85 4.96 -9.65 -4.66
C PHE A 85 5.48 -8.95 -5.93
N ASP A 86 6.45 -9.56 -6.61
CA ASP A 86 7.03 -8.97 -7.82
C ASP A 86 5.95 -8.74 -8.89
N LYS A 87 5.06 -9.71 -9.11
CA LYS A 87 3.92 -9.56 -10.02
C LYS A 87 2.93 -8.50 -9.56
N PHE A 88 2.67 -8.41 -8.25
CA PHE A 88 1.82 -7.36 -7.70
C PHE A 88 2.40 -5.97 -7.99
N GLN A 89 3.72 -5.80 -7.82
CA GLN A 89 4.41 -4.55 -8.12
C GLN A 89 4.48 -4.24 -9.62
N GLU A 90 4.64 -5.25 -10.48
CA GLU A 90 4.56 -5.10 -11.93
C GLU A 90 3.17 -4.60 -12.37
N MET A 91 2.09 -5.25 -11.92
CA MET A 91 0.72 -4.81 -12.24
C MET A 91 0.41 -3.41 -11.68
N ALA A 92 0.99 -3.05 -10.53
CA ALA A 92 0.84 -1.71 -9.99
C ALA A 92 1.41 -0.66 -10.97
N LYS A 93 2.57 -0.93 -11.55
CA LYS A 93 3.20 -0.05 -12.54
C LYS A 93 2.43 0.03 -13.86
N GLU A 94 1.69 -1.02 -14.22
CA GLU A 94 0.81 -1.04 -15.39
C GLU A 94 -0.52 -0.31 -15.15
N SER A 95 -0.87 0.00 -13.90
CA SER A 95 -2.16 0.62 -13.56
C SER A 95 -2.29 2.09 -14.01
N ASP A 96 -1.22 2.70 -14.51
CA ASP A 96 -1.23 4.07 -15.08
C ASP A 96 -2.08 4.18 -16.36
N GLU A 97 -2.40 3.05 -17.01
CA GLU A 97 -3.25 3.04 -18.21
C GLU A 97 -4.75 3.14 -17.90
N HIS A 98 -5.17 3.01 -16.64
CA HIS A 98 -6.59 2.93 -16.26
C HIS A 98 -7.15 4.18 -15.56
N THR A 99 -6.37 5.26 -15.40
CA THR A 99 -6.81 6.52 -14.78
C THR A 99 -6.78 7.70 -15.74
N LYS A 100 -7.23 7.50 -16.99
CA LYS A 100 -7.75 8.62 -17.80
C LYS A 100 -9.14 8.95 -17.28
N TRP A 101 -9.22 9.94 -16.40
CA TRP A 101 -10.45 10.66 -16.07
C TRP A 101 -10.75 11.66 -17.18
#